data_AF-A0A350XEV7-F1
#
_entry.id   AF-A0A350XEV7-F1
#
_cell.length_a   1.000
_cell.length_b   1.000
_cell.length_c   1.000
_cell.angle_alpha   90.00
_cell.angle_beta   90.00
_cell.angle_gamma   90.00
#
_symmetry.space_group_name_H-M   'P 1'
#
loop_
_entity.id
_entity.type
_entity.pdbx_description
1 polymer ?
#
loop_
_entity_poly.entity_id
_entity_poly.type
_entity_poly.pdbx_seq_one_letter_code
_entity_poly.pdbx_strand_id
1 'polypeptide(L)'
;PPIVGVEAPTDLDFAYWRRRWKKTQNPEKRKQAPEFWAHFYANKFHHALSVQNLLNWGKMVNLVKAAFAETTLHKLREIYRLEKWAIENF
;
A
#
# COMPACT_ATOMS: atom_id res chain seq x y z
N PRO A 1 4.93 -4.52 4.91
CA PRO A 1 3.79 -3.61 4.70
C PRO A 1 2.75 -3.93 5.77
N PRO A 2 2.00 -2.94 6.27
CA PRO A 2 0.82 -3.18 7.10
C PRO A 2 -0.20 -4.09 6.42
N ILE A 3 -0.85 -4.93 7.21
CA ILE A 3 -1.73 -6.01 6.78
C ILE A 3 -3.12 -5.80 7.41
N VAL A 4 -4.18 -6.14 6.67
CA VAL A 4 -5.56 -6.13 7.21
C VAL A 4 -5.67 -7.06 8.42
N GLY A 5 -6.36 -6.60 9.47
CA GLY A 5 -6.58 -7.37 10.70
C GLY A 5 -5.49 -7.23 11.76
N VAL A 6 -4.40 -6.51 11.46
CA VAL A 6 -3.39 -6.10 12.43
C VAL A 6 -3.67 -4.68 12.89
N GLU A 7 -3.18 -4.32 14.07
CA GLU A 7 -3.25 -2.96 14.60
C GLU A 7 -2.73 -1.93 13.59
N ALA A 8 -3.42 -0.79 13.54
CA ALA A 8 -3.09 0.27 12.61
C ALA A 8 -1.71 0.87 12.95
N PRO A 9 -0.88 1.21 11.94
CA PRO A 9 0.41 1.81 12.21
C PRO A 9 0.30 3.15 12.93
N THR A 10 1.17 3.35 13.92
CA THR A 10 1.32 4.60 14.66
C THR A 10 2.38 5.48 14.04
N ASP A 11 2.45 6.75 14.46
CA ASP A 11 3.51 7.67 14.03
C ASP A 11 4.93 7.16 14.35
N LEU A 12 5.07 6.40 15.44
CA LEU A 12 6.33 5.74 15.82
C LEU A 12 6.73 4.68 14.78
N ASP A 13 5.78 3.90 14.27
CA ASP A 13 6.05 2.92 13.21
C ASP A 13 6.57 3.60 11.95
N PHE A 14 5.94 4.71 11.55
CA PHE A 14 6.41 5.52 10.42
C PHE A 14 7.82 6.05 10.64
N ALA A 15 8.14 6.50 11.86
CA ALA A 15 9.50 6.95 12.19
C ALA A 15 10.52 5.82 12.10
N TYR A 16 10.21 4.63 12.62
CA TYR A 16 11.08 3.46 12.54
C TYR A 16 11.30 2.98 11.11
N TRP A 17 10.24 2.93 10.30
CA TRP A 17 10.35 2.57 8.89
C TRP A 17 11.23 3.57 8.13
N ARG A 18 11.01 4.88 8.30
CA ARG A 18 11.84 5.90 7.67
C ARG A 18 13.31 5.80 8.10
N ARG A 19 13.59 5.51 9.37
CA ARG A 19 14.97 5.25 9.84
C ARG A 19 15.58 4.03 9.15
N ARG A 20 14.81 2.95 8.96
CA ARG A 20 15.27 1.73 8.26
C ARG A 20 15.52 1.99 6.78
N TRP A 21 14.64 2.71 6.10
CA TRP A 21 14.77 3.02 4.67
C TRP A 21 15.92 3.99 4.40
N LYS A 22 16.21 4.93 5.30
CA LYS A 22 17.39 5.81 5.19
C LYS A 22 18.72 5.06 5.13
N LYS A 23 18.80 3.86 5.70
CA LYS A 23 20.00 3.01 5.65
C LYS A 23 20.18 2.28 4.32
N THR A 24 19.23 2.41 3.39
CA THR A 24 19.36 1.84 2.04
C THR A 24 20.31 2.67 1.18
N GLN A 25 21.08 1.99 0.32
CA GLN A 25 22.13 2.64 -0.46
C GLN A 25 21.62 3.57 -1.57
N ASN A 26 20.33 3.50 -1.94
CA ASN A 26 19.75 4.34 -2.98
C ASN A 26 19.22 5.67 -2.39
N PRO A 27 19.86 6.83 -2.66
CA PRO A 27 19.50 8.13 -2.08
C PRO A 27 18.06 8.58 -2.39
N GLU A 28 17.56 8.27 -3.58
CA GLU A 28 16.23 8.67 -4.04
C GLU A 28 15.12 7.88 -3.33
N LYS A 29 15.42 6.66 -2.91
CA LYS A 29 14.48 5.77 -2.21
C LYS A 29 14.57 5.87 -0.68
N ARG A 30 15.48 6.67 -0.11
CA ARG A 30 15.73 6.77 1.36
C ARG A 30 14.52 7.20 2.20
N LYS A 31 13.50 7.80 1.60
CA LYS A 31 12.29 8.30 2.29
C LYS A 31 11.01 7.58 1.88
N GLN A 32 11.10 6.64 0.94
CA GLN A 32 9.95 5.94 0.37
C GLN A 32 9.90 4.48 0.84
N ALA A 33 8.70 3.93 0.83
CA ALA A 33 8.48 2.52 1.05
C ALA A 33 9.23 1.71 -0.02
N PRO A 34 9.83 0.57 0.36
CA PRO A 34 10.42 -0.35 -0.60
C PRO A 34 9.41 -0.76 -1.65
N GLU A 35 9.91 -1.00 -2.86
CA GLU A 35 9.08 -1.34 -4.02
C GLU A 35 8.18 -2.57 -3.78
N PHE A 36 8.67 -3.55 -2.99
CA PHE A 36 7.88 -4.74 -2.65
C PHE A 36 6.57 -4.41 -1.92
N TRP A 37 6.45 -3.26 -1.24
CA TRP A 37 5.18 -2.84 -0.64
C TRP A 37 4.13 -2.55 -1.72
N ALA A 38 4.52 -1.91 -2.82
CA ALA A 38 3.63 -1.64 -3.93
C ALA A 38 3.16 -2.94 -4.58
N HIS A 39 4.10 -3.85 -4.86
CA HIS A 39 3.79 -5.19 -5.39
C HIS A 39 2.88 -5.99 -4.46
N PHE A 40 3.12 -5.90 -3.15
CA PHE A 40 2.26 -6.55 -2.15
C PHE A 40 0.81 -6.03 -2.21
N TYR A 41 0.59 -4.71 -2.20
CA TYR A 41 -0.77 -4.17 -2.22
C TYR A 41 -1.48 -4.40 -3.56
N ALA A 42 -0.76 -4.28 -4.69
CA ALA A 42 -1.30 -4.64 -6.00
C ALA A 42 -1.78 -6.10 -6.01
N ASN A 43 -0.94 -7.03 -5.52
CA ASN A 43 -1.31 -8.43 -5.40
C ASN A 43 -2.55 -8.65 -4.51
N LYS A 44 -2.67 -7.91 -3.40
CA LYS A 44 -3.86 -7.99 -2.54
C LYS A 44 -5.13 -7.46 -3.20
N PHE A 45 -5.02 -6.46 -4.07
CA PHE A 45 -6.16 -5.99 -4.85
C PHE A 45 -6.60 -7.02 -5.89
N HIS A 46 -5.68 -7.57 -6.68
CA HIS A 46 -5.97 -8.59 -7.69
C HIS A 46 -6.60 -9.87 -7.12
N HIS A 47 -6.35 -10.20 -5.86
CA HIS A 47 -6.87 -11.40 -5.21
C HIS A 47 -8.01 -11.10 -4.22
N ALA A 48 -8.58 -9.89 -4.25
CA ALA A 48 -9.70 -9.55 -3.38
C ALA A 48 -10.98 -10.26 -3.86
N LEU A 49 -11.50 -11.17 -3.04
CA LEU A 49 -12.71 -11.95 -3.36
C LEU A 49 -14.04 -11.19 -3.15
N SER A 50 -13.99 -9.96 -2.65
CA SER A 50 -15.18 -9.14 -2.41
C SER A 50 -14.83 -7.66 -2.33
N VAL A 51 -15.82 -6.79 -2.59
CA VAL A 51 -15.68 -5.33 -2.45
C VAL A 51 -15.24 -4.97 -1.04
N GLN A 52 -15.76 -5.66 -0.02
CA GLN A 52 -15.38 -5.42 1.37
C GLN A 52 -13.90 -5.74 1.64
N ASN A 53 -13.39 -6.86 1.10
CA ASN A 53 -11.97 -7.21 1.22
C ASN A 53 -11.10 -6.17 0.50
N LEU A 54 -11.49 -5.78 -0.71
CA LEU A 54 -10.80 -4.74 -1.49
C LEU A 54 -10.77 -3.39 -0.74
N LEU A 55 -11.89 -2.97 -0.15
CA LEU A 55 -12.00 -1.76 0.68
C LEU A 55 -11.05 -1.81 1.89
N ASN A 56 -10.93 -2.96 2.56
CA ASN A 56 -10.03 -3.10 3.70
C ASN A 56 -8.57 -2.88 3.30
N TRP A 57 -8.14 -3.45 2.17
CA TRP A 57 -6.80 -3.18 1.63
C TRP A 57 -6.63 -1.73 1.17
N GLY A 58 -7.67 -1.12 0.58
CA GLY A 58 -7.65 0.29 0.18
C GLY A 58 -7.45 1.22 1.38
N LYS A 59 -8.11 0.93 2.52
CA LYS A 59 -7.90 1.65 3.78
C LYS A 59 -6.44 1.54 4.25
N MET A 60 -5.83 0.36 4.14
CA MET A 60 -4.41 0.18 4.49
C MET A 60 -3.50 1.04 3.61
N VAL A 61 -3.72 1.07 2.30
CA VAL A 61 -2.96 1.94 1.39
C VAL A 61 -3.15 3.42 1.75
N ASN A 62 -4.37 3.85 2.10
CA ASN A 62 -4.62 5.23 2.51
C ASN A 62 -3.89 5.60 3.81
N LEU A 63 -3.79 4.68 4.78
CA LEU A 63 -3.01 4.88 6.00
C LEU A 63 -1.53 5.10 5.70
N VAL A 64 -0.95 4.28 4.82
CA VAL A 64 0.48 4.35 4.50
C VAL A 64 0.82 5.22 3.29
N LYS A 65 -0.13 5.99 2.74
CA LYS A 65 0.08 6.71 1.47
C LYS A 65 1.28 7.65 1.48
N ALA A 66 1.56 8.27 2.63
CA ALA A 66 2.69 9.17 2.82
C ALA A 66 4.06 8.48 2.68
N ALA A 67 4.09 7.14 2.70
CA ALA A 67 5.30 6.38 2.46
C ALA A 67 5.57 6.13 0.96
N PHE A 68 4.62 6.36 0.06
CA PHE A 68 4.79 6.05 -1.37
C PHE A 68 5.09 7.30 -2.21
N ALA A 69 5.73 7.08 -3.35
CA ALA A 69 5.75 8.07 -4.42
C ALA A 69 4.35 8.25 -5.02
N GLU A 70 4.06 9.44 -5.53
CA GLU A 70 2.76 9.75 -6.14
C GLU A 70 2.43 8.84 -7.32
N THR A 71 3.43 8.53 -8.17
CA THR A 71 3.27 7.59 -9.30
C THR A 71 2.88 6.19 -8.85
N THR A 72 3.42 5.71 -7.73
CA THR A 72 3.05 4.43 -7.12
C THR A 72 1.61 4.47 -6.59
N LEU A 73 1.21 5.57 -5.95
CA LEU A 73 -0.17 5.74 -5.47
C LEU A 73 -1.18 5.75 -6.62
N HIS A 74 -0.84 6.40 -7.74
CA HIS A 74 -1.69 6.41 -8.93
C HIS A 74 -1.92 5.01 -9.48
N LYS A 75 -0.85 4.22 -9.64
CA LYS A 75 -0.94 2.82 -10.08
C LYS A 75 -1.82 1.97 -9.15
N LEU A 76 -1.62 2.10 -7.83
CA LEU A 76 -2.42 1.36 -6.84
C LEU A 76 -3.91 1.76 -6.88
N ARG A 77 -4.22 3.04 -7.10
CA ARG A 77 -5.61 3.52 -7.24
C ARG A 77 -6.26 2.99 -8.51
N GLU A 78 -5.51 2.94 -9.62
CA GLU A 78 -6.00 2.39 -10.88
C GLU A 78 -6.34 0.90 -10.74
N ILE A 79 -5.43 0.10 -10.18
CA ILE A 79 -5.66 -1.32 -9.91
C ILE A 79 -6.89 -1.48 -9.02
N TYR A 80 -6.98 -0.73 -7.91
CA TYR A 80 -8.16 -0.77 -7.04
C TYR A 80 -9.46 -0.51 -7.80
N ARG A 81 -9.49 0.50 -8.68
CA ARG A 81 -10.69 0.84 -9.45
C ARG A 81 -11.10 -0.27 -10.41
N LEU A 82 -10.13 -0.86 -11.12
CA LEU A 82 -10.37 -1.95 -12.06
C LEU A 82 -10.92 -3.20 -11.35
N GLU A 83 -10.27 -3.60 -10.25
CA GLU A 83 -10.71 -4.76 -9.47
C GLU A 83 -12.08 -4.54 -8.83
N LYS A 84 -12.34 -3.32 -8.32
CA LYS A 84 -13.65 -2.99 -7.77
C LYS A 84 -14.74 -3.13 -8.83
N TRP A 85 -14.51 -2.57 -10.02
CA TRP A 85 -15.45 -2.66 -11.12
C TRP A 85 -15.67 -4.12 -11.54
N ALA A 86 -14.62 -4.92 -11.64
CA ALA A 86 -14.73 -6.35 -11.98
C ALA A 86 -15.58 -7.12 -10.96
N ILE A 87 -15.37 -6.91 -9.66
CA ILE A 87 -16.13 -7.59 -8.60
C ILE A 87 -17.60 -7.14 -8.55
N GLU A 88 -17.89 -5.87 -8.84
CA GLU A 88 -19.27 -5.34 -8.78
C GLU A 88 -20.12 -5.72 -10.00
N ASN A 89 -19.49 -6.13 -11.12
CA ASN A 89 -20.17 -6.38 -12.40
C ASN A 89 -20.08 -7.85 -12.86
N PHE A 90 -19.62 -8.75 -11.99
CA PHE A 90 -19.65 -10.22 -12.16
C PHE A 90 -20.49 -10.85 -11.04
#